data_AF-A0A3E0B361-F1
#
_entry.id   AF-A0A3E0B361-F1
#
_cell.length_a   1.000
_cell.length_b   1.000
_cell.length_c   1.000
_cell.angle_alpha   90.00
_cell.angle_beta   90.00
_cell.angle_gamma   90.00
#
_symmetry.space_group_name_H-M   'P 1'
#
loop_
_entity.id
_entity.type
_entity.pdbx_description
1 polymer ?
#
loop_
_entity_poly.entity_id
_entity_poly.type
_entity_poly.pdbx_seq_one_letter_code
_entity_poly.pdbx_strand_id
1 'polypeptide(L)' 'MNNGTVIILYVLLTLNTLRYGTYILEDNSSTYYIAMFSLNILALLFTIVYRNIKSKKKTEAKIAK' A
#
# COMPACT_ATOMS: atom_id res chain seq x y z
N MET A 1 -7.18 -13.02 3.02
CA MET A 1 -7.66 -11.86 2.24
C MET A 1 -7.92 -12.32 0.83
N ASN A 2 -9.13 -12.10 0.32
CA ASN A 2 -9.46 -12.44 -1.07
C ASN A 2 -8.63 -11.55 -2.01
N ASN A 3 -8.23 -12.07 -3.17
CA ASN A 3 -7.49 -11.31 -4.18
C ASN A 3 -8.28 -10.05 -4.61
N GLY A 4 -9.61 -10.12 -4.68
CA GLY A 4 -10.46 -8.96 -4.95
C GLY A 4 -10.33 -7.85 -3.91
N THR A 5 -10.33 -8.19 -2.61
CA THR A 5 -10.14 -7.24 -1.51
C THR A 5 -8.76 -6.57 -1.57
N VAL A 6 -7.72 -7.30 -1.97
CA VAL A 6 -6.36 -6.75 -2.12
C VAL A 6 -6.32 -5.72 -3.24
N ILE A 7 -6.97 -5.99 -4.37
CA ILE A 7 -7.02 -5.06 -5.51
C ILE A 7 -7.76 -3.78 -5.12
N ILE A 8 -8.91 -3.90 -4.45
CA ILE A 8 -9.67 -2.74 -3.95
C ILE A 8 -8.80 -1.92 -2.99
N LEU A 9 -8.09 -2.58 -2.08
CA LEU A 9 -7.19 -1.90 -1.14
C LEU A 9 -6.08 -1.13 -1.87
N TYR A 10 -5.47 -1.70 -2.90
CA TYR A 10 -4.45 -1.00 -3.70
C TYR A 10 -5.03 0.23 -4.41
N VAL A 11 -6.20 0.11 -5.02
CA VAL A 11 -6.88 1.25 -5.65
C VAL A 11 -7.13 2.36 -4.63
N LEU A 12 -7.68 2.02 -3.46
CA LEU A 12 -7.96 3.00 -2.41
C LEU A 12 -6.70 3.68 -1.87
N LEU A 13 -5.61 2.94 -1.64
CA LEU A 13 -4.34 3.48 -1.19
C LEU A 13 -3.69 4.39 -2.24
N THR A 14 -3.76 4.01 -3.52
CA THR A 14 -3.25 4.83 -4.62
C THR A 14 -4.04 6.13 -4.76
N LEU A 15 -5.38 6.06 -4.74
CA LEU A 15 -6.23 7.24 -4.82
C LEU A 15 -6.02 8.18 -3.62
N ASN A 16 -5.88 7.65 -2.41
CA ASN A 16 -5.58 8.47 -1.24
C ASN A 16 -4.19 9.09 -1.31
N THR A 17 -3.17 8.33 -1.73
CA THR A 17 -1.81 8.88 -1.95
C THR A 17 -1.85 10.03 -2.95
N LEU A 18 -2.56 9.87 -4.07
CA LEU A 18 -2.70 10.92 -5.07
C LEU A 18 -3.39 12.16 -4.49
N ARG A 19 -4.52 11.97 -3.78
CA ARG A 19 -5.26 13.07 -3.14
C ARG A 19 -4.43 13.84 -2.12
N TYR A 20 -3.74 13.15 -1.23
CA TYR A 20 -2.92 13.83 -0.23
C TYR A 20 -1.66 14.43 -0.88
N GLY A 21 -1.14 13.82 -1.94
CA GLY A 21 -0.07 14.40 -2.75
C GLY A 21 -0.47 15.71 -3.41
N THR A 22 -1.68 15.80 -4.00
CA THR A 22 -2.17 17.06 -4.58
C THR A 22 -2.33 18.14 -3.52
N TYR A 23 -2.84 17.83 -2.32
CA TYR A 23 -2.95 18.81 -1.25
C TYR A 23 -1.60 19.36 -0.78
N ILE A 24 -0.56 18.51 -0.72
CA ILE A 24 0.80 18.95 -0.38
C ILE A 24 1.36 19.85 -1.49
N LEU A 25 1.10 19.54 -2.77
CA LEU A 25 1.58 20.34 -3.91
C LEU A 25 0.84 21.67 -4.07
N GLU A 26 -0.42 21.75 -3.64
CA GLU A 26 -1.25 22.97 -3.64
C GLU A 26 -0.94 23.91 -2.45
N ASP A 27 0.20 23.72 -1.79
CA ASP A 27 0.69 24.49 -0.63
C ASP A 27 -0.24 24.46 0.61
N ASN A 28 -1.23 23.56 0.61
CA ASN A 28 -1.94 23.16 1.81
C ASN A 28 -1.05 22.19 2.62
N SER A 29 0.16 22.60 2.99
CA SER A 29 1.17 21.76 3.65
C SER A 29 0.91 21.58 5.16
N SER A 30 -0.32 21.19 5.52
CA SER A 30 -0.64 20.78 6.89
C SER A 30 0.08 19.47 7.23
N THR A 31 0.64 19.40 8.44
CA THR A 31 1.22 18.18 9.02
C THR A 31 0.30 16.97 8.86
N TYR A 32 -1.02 17.18 8.93
CA TYR A 32 -2.01 16.14 8.71
C TYR A 32 -1.91 15.48 7.33
N TYR A 33 -1.80 16.27 6.25
CA TYR A 33 -1.75 15.73 4.89
C TYR A 33 -0.44 15.00 4.62
N ILE A 34 0.68 15.52 5.14
CA ILE A 34 1.99 14.87 5.04
C ILE A 34 1.97 13.52 5.77
N ALA A 35 1.39 13.46 6.97
CA ALA A 35 1.24 12.22 7.72
C ALA A 35 0.35 11.21 6.97
N MET A 36 -0.80 11.66 6.45
CA MET A 36 -1.71 10.80 5.69
C MET A 36 -1.09 10.30 4.38
N PHE A 37 -0.36 11.14 3.66
CA PHE A 37 0.40 10.74 2.47
C PHE A 37 1.43 9.65 2.81
N SER A 38 2.22 9.88 3.86
CA SER A 38 3.26 8.95 4.32
C SER A 38 2.68 7.61 4.76
N LEU A 39 1.57 7.62 5.52
CA LEU A 39 0.89 6.40 5.96
C LEU A 39 0.32 5.59 4.78
N ASN A 40 -0.27 6.24 3.77
CA ASN A 40 -0.78 5.54 2.59
C ASN A 40 0.35 4.88 1.79
N ILE A 41 1.47 5.58 1.59
CA ILE A 41 2.67 5.01 0.94
C ILE A 41 3.22 3.83 1.75
N LEU A 42 3.38 3.98 3.06
CA LEU A 42 3.88 2.90 3.92
C LEU A 42 2.97 1.68 3.89
N ALA A 43 1.65 1.87 3.95
CA ALA A 43 0.69 0.78 3.87
C ALA A 43 0.75 0.05 2.52
N LEU A 44 0.90 0.80 1.42
CA LEU A 44 1.04 0.24 0.07
C LEU A 44 2.31 -0.60 -0.04
N LEU A 45 3.46 -0.06 0.38
CA LEU A 45 4.74 -0.77 0.37
C LEU A 45 4.69 -2.00 1.27
N PHE A 46 4.16 -1.87 2.49
CA PHE A 46 4.03 -2.97 3.43
C PHE A 46 3.21 -4.11 2.84
N THR A 47 2.05 -3.81 2.24
CA THR A 47 1.19 -4.86 1.66
C THR A 47 1.83 -5.53 0.44
N ILE A 48 2.57 -4.79 -0.40
CA ILE A 48 3.33 -5.36 -1.51
C ILE A 48 4.45 -6.28 -0.99
N VAL A 49 5.28 -5.81 -0.05
CA VAL A 49 6.38 -6.58 0.52
C VAL A 49 5.87 -7.82 1.24
N TYR A 50 4.86 -7.68 2.10
CA TYR A 50 4.24 -8.80 2.81
C TYR A 50 3.72 -9.87 1.86
N ARG A 51 3.04 -9.47 0.77
CA ARG A 51 2.50 -10.42 -0.21
C ARG A 51 3.60 -11.14 -0.97
N ASN A 52 4.67 -10.45 -1.35
CA ASN A 52 5.84 -11.06 -1.99
C ASN A 52 6.51 -12.08 -1.08
N ILE A 53 6.75 -11.74 0.19
CA ILE A 53 7.34 -12.66 1.18
C ILE A 53 6.44 -13.90 1.36
N LYS A 54 5.13 -13.69 1.51
CA LYS A 54 4.16 -14.79 1.67
C LYS A 54 4.10 -15.70 0.43
N SER A 55 4.18 -15.12 -0.77
CA SER A 55 4.20 -15.90 -2.01
C SER A 55 5.45 -16.77 -2.11
N LYS A 56 6.63 -16.23 -1.76
CA LYS A 56 7.88 -17.00 -1.75
C LYS A 56 7.82 -18.21 -0.81
N LYS A 57 7.37 -17.99 0.44
CA LYS A 57 7.20 -19.08 1.43
C LYS A 57 6.25 -20.19 0.95
N LYS A 58 5.19 -19.84 0.22
CA LYS A 58 4.24 -20.82 -0.33
C LYS A 58 4.87 -21.66 -1.43
N THR A 59 5.74 -21.07 -2.25
CA THR A 59 6.48 -21.79 -3.29
C THR A 59 7.51 -22.74 -2.69
N GLU A 60 8.29 -22.29 -1.71
CA GLU A 60 9.29 -23.13 -1.01
C GLU A 60 8.64 -24.33 -0.32
N ALA A 61 7.52 -24.12 0.38
CA ALA A 61 6.77 -25.20 1.03
C ALA A 61 6.15 -26.21 0.03
N LYS A 62 5.89 -25.80 -1.22
CA LYS A 62 5.39 -26.70 -2.27
C LYS A 62 6.50 -27.56 -2.87
N ILE A 63 7.74 -27.06 -2.92
CA ILE A 63 8.90 -27.77 -3.48
C ILE A 63 9.45 -28.80 -2.47
N ALA A 64 9.31 -28.53 -1.17
CA ALA A 64 9.77 -29.42 -0.11
C ALA A 64 8.83 -30.62 0.20
N LYS A 65 7.74 -30.79 -0.57
CA LYS A 65 6.73 -31.85 -0.40
C LYS A 65 6.69 -32.73 -1.64
#